data_AF-A0AA86P6Z3-F1
#
_entry.id   AF-A0AA86P6Z3-F1
#
_cell.length_a   1.000
_cell.length_b   1.000
_cell.length_c   1.000
_cell.angle_alpha   90.00
_cell.angle_beta   90.00
_cell.angle_gamma   90.00
#
_symmetry.space_group_name_H-M   'P 1'
#
loop_
_entity.id
_entity.type
_entity.pdbx_description
1 polymer ?
#
loop_
_entity_poly.entity_id
_entity_poly.type
_entity_poly.pdbx_seq_one_letter_code
_entity_poly.pdbx_strand_id
1 'polypeptide(L)'
;MLQILEEKLILTHYNCFQSVVSALTTPQNPLINELGPLMGGGKAPMGMCGALYGAMEQNPDKKAEILKNFIDETGDFTCSHLRGGAKSCSELVDLAVKLAK
;
A
#
# COMPACT_ATOMS: atom_id res chain seq x y z
N MET A 1 17.19 -11.74 23.66
CA MET A 1 17.74 -10.53 23.00
C MET A 1 17.91 -10.69 21.48
N LEU A 2 17.77 -11.90 20.91
CA LEU A 2 17.82 -12.14 19.45
C LEU A 2 16.45 -12.05 18.74
N GLN A 3 15.32 -12.21 19.44
CA GLN A 3 13.99 -12.23 18.82
C GLN A 3 13.42 -10.87 18.37
N ILE A 4 13.96 -9.76 18.87
CA ILE A 4 13.42 -8.41 18.56
C ILE A 4 14.03 -7.83 17.28
N LEU A 5 15.13 -8.40 16.80
CA LEU A 5 15.81 -7.94 15.58
C LEU A 5 15.23 -8.57 14.31
N GLU A 6 14.57 -9.73 14.38
CA GLU A 6 13.99 -10.39 13.20
C GLU A 6 12.70 -9.71 12.71
N GLU A 7 11.90 -9.11 13.59
CA GLU A 7 10.67 -8.41 13.19
C GLU A 7 10.92 -7.05 12.53
N LYS A 8 12.11 -6.47 12.69
CA LYS A 8 12.47 -5.16 12.12
C LYS A 8 13.32 -5.22 10.85
N LEU A 9 13.73 -6.41 10.41
CA LEU A 9 14.70 -6.58 9.32
C LEU A 9 14.09 -6.89 7.95
N ILE A 10 12.80 -6.64 7.73
CA ILE A 10 12.14 -6.75 6.42
C ILE A 10 11.46 -5.43 6.06
N LEU A 11 12.21 -4.33 6.04
CA LEU A 11 11.67 -3.01 5.68
C LEU A 11 12.44 -2.27 4.59
N THR A 12 13.56 -2.80 4.11
CA THR A 12 14.41 -2.08 3.13
C THR A 12 14.08 -2.32 1.66
N HIS A 13 13.12 -3.21 1.33
CA HIS A 13 12.81 -3.55 -0.07
C HIS A 13 11.32 -3.64 -0.44
N TYR A 14 10.39 -3.30 0.46
CA TYR A 14 8.97 -3.35 0.13
C TYR A 14 8.56 -2.20 -0.78
N ASN A 15 7.78 -2.54 -1.81
CA ASN A 15 7.08 -1.54 -2.60
C ASN A 15 5.81 -1.05 -1.88
N CYS A 16 5.15 -0.03 -2.43
CA CYS A 16 4.00 0.60 -1.78
C CYS A 16 2.87 -0.37 -1.39
N PHE A 17 2.60 -1.39 -2.22
CA PHE A 17 1.59 -2.40 -1.90
C PHE A 17 2.04 -3.25 -0.71
N GLN A 18 3.27 -3.79 -0.76
CA GLN A 18 3.83 -4.61 0.31
C GLN A 18 3.88 -3.84 1.64
N SER A 19 4.27 -2.57 1.62
CA SER A 19 4.29 -1.71 2.80
C SER A 19 2.91 -1.58 3.43
N VAL A 20 1.86 -1.30 2.64
CA VAL A 20 0.48 -1.19 3.17
C VAL A 20 -0.02 -2.53 3.71
N VAL A 21 0.14 -3.63 2.97
CA VAL A 21 -0.30 -4.95 3.44
C VAL A 21 0.42 -5.33 4.73
N SER A 22 1.75 -5.15 4.79
CA SER A 22 2.53 -5.44 6.00
C SER A 22 2.08 -4.62 7.22
N ALA A 23 1.59 -3.39 7.02
CA ALA A 23 1.13 -2.51 8.10
C ALA A 23 -0.30 -2.83 8.59
N LEU A 24 -1.11 -3.51 7.78
CA LEU A 24 -2.51 -3.84 8.07
C LEU A 24 -2.70 -5.31 8.48
N THR A 25 -1.66 -6.14 8.36
CA THR A 25 -1.76 -7.60 8.52
C THR A 25 -0.57 -8.17 9.29
N THR A 26 -0.51 -9.49 9.41
CA THR A 26 0.67 -10.18 9.91
C THR A 26 1.76 -10.30 8.83
N PRO A 27 3.05 -10.41 9.20
CA PRO A 27 4.15 -10.59 8.24
C PRO A 27 4.06 -11.86 7.38
N GLN A 28 3.28 -12.85 7.81
CA GLN A 28 3.07 -14.12 7.10
C GLN A 28 1.97 -14.05 6.03
N ASN A 29 1.39 -12.87 5.77
CA ASN A 29 0.37 -12.71 4.75
C ASN A 29 0.95 -13.07 3.36
N PRO A 30 0.42 -14.10 2.67
CA PRO A 30 0.93 -14.54 1.36
C PRO A 30 0.95 -13.42 0.32
N LEU A 31 0.03 -12.45 0.42
CA LEU A 31 -0.04 -11.31 -0.50
C LEU A 31 1.25 -10.48 -0.51
N ILE A 32 2.01 -10.44 0.58
CA ILE A 32 3.26 -9.69 0.66
C ILE A 32 4.32 -10.30 -0.27
N ASN A 33 4.43 -11.62 -0.33
CA ASN A 33 5.51 -12.31 -1.03
C ASN A 33 5.11 -12.82 -2.43
N GLU A 34 3.87 -13.27 -2.59
CA GLU A 34 3.40 -13.88 -3.84
C GLU A 34 2.91 -12.82 -4.83
N LEU A 35 2.05 -11.91 -4.37
CA LEU A 35 1.46 -10.87 -5.23
C LEU A 35 2.27 -9.57 -5.19
N GLY A 36 2.77 -9.22 -4.00
CA GLY A 36 3.42 -7.96 -3.70
C GLY A 36 4.50 -7.53 -4.71
N PRO A 37 5.46 -8.37 -5.11
CA PRO A 37 6.52 -8.00 -6.06
C PRO A 37 6.00 -7.48 -7.41
N LEU A 38 4.79 -7.87 -7.82
CA LEU A 38 4.17 -7.47 -9.08
C LEU A 38 3.41 -6.14 -9.00
N MET A 39 3.14 -5.61 -7.80
CA MET A 39 2.25 -4.46 -7.60
C MET A 39 2.98 -3.11 -7.48
N GLY A 40 4.31 -3.10 -7.58
CA GLY A 40 5.13 -1.88 -7.46
C GLY A 40 5.10 -0.98 -8.70
N GLY A 41 5.33 0.33 -8.50
CA GLY A 41 5.62 1.26 -9.58
C GLY A 41 4.49 1.55 -10.57
N GLY A 42 3.24 1.29 -10.19
CA GLY A 42 2.06 1.48 -11.06
C GLY A 42 1.65 0.22 -11.83
N LYS A 43 2.11 -0.95 -11.39
CA LYS A 43 1.75 -2.26 -11.98
C LYS A 43 0.51 -2.91 -11.36
N ALA A 44 -0.08 -2.29 -10.32
CA ALA A 44 -1.38 -2.72 -9.83
C ALA A 44 -2.44 -2.61 -10.94
N PRO A 45 -3.55 -3.37 -10.87
CA PRO A 45 -4.60 -3.33 -11.89
C PRO A 45 -5.01 -1.91 -12.26
N MET A 46 -5.24 -1.67 -13.56
CA MET A 46 -5.58 -0.35 -14.12
C MET A 46 -4.53 0.75 -13.89
N GLY A 47 -3.29 0.42 -13.54
CA GLY A 47 -2.24 1.41 -13.25
C GLY A 47 -2.36 2.05 -11.88
N MET A 48 -3.17 1.47 -10.99
CA MET A 48 -3.49 2.03 -9.68
C MET A 48 -2.24 2.21 -8.80
N CYS A 49 -2.30 3.15 -7.87
CA CYS A 49 -1.32 3.27 -6.81
C CYS A 49 -1.27 1.98 -5.97
N GLY A 50 -0.08 1.40 -5.82
CA GLY A 50 0.09 0.15 -5.06
C GLY A 50 -0.33 0.27 -3.60
N ALA A 51 -0.16 1.45 -2.98
CA ALA A 51 -0.60 1.70 -1.61
C ALA A 51 -2.13 1.59 -1.48
N LEU A 52 -2.86 2.30 -2.34
CA LEU A 52 -4.32 2.26 -2.40
C LEU A 52 -4.82 0.83 -2.67
N TYR A 53 -4.25 0.17 -3.66
CA TYR A 53 -4.63 -1.21 -4.00
C TYR A 53 -4.42 -2.15 -2.81
N GLY A 54 -3.30 -2.02 -2.07
CA GLY A 54 -3.03 -2.81 -0.88
C GLY A 54 -4.07 -2.61 0.22
N ALA A 55 -4.46 -1.36 0.49
CA ALA A 55 -5.49 -1.02 1.48
C ALA A 55 -6.86 -1.63 1.12
N MET A 56 -7.24 -1.54 -0.16
CA MET A 56 -8.47 -2.12 -0.70
C MET A 56 -8.49 -3.65 -0.60
N GLU A 57 -7.37 -4.32 -0.89
CA GLU A 57 -7.28 -5.79 -0.79
C GLU A 57 -7.38 -6.28 0.66
N GLN A 58 -6.91 -5.50 1.64
CA GLN A 58 -7.06 -5.85 3.07
C GLN A 58 -8.44 -5.53 3.64
N ASN A 59 -9.24 -4.70 2.94
CA ASN A 59 -10.55 -4.25 3.43
C ASN A 59 -11.60 -4.35 2.30
N PRO A 60 -11.96 -5.56 1.86
CA PRO A 60 -12.87 -5.78 0.74
C PRO A 60 -14.22 -5.06 0.93
N ASP A 61 -14.74 -5.04 2.15
CA ASP A 61 -16.03 -4.42 2.49
C ASP A 61 -16.00 -2.88 2.44
N LYS A 62 -14.81 -2.27 2.58
CA LYS A 62 -14.61 -0.82 2.56
C LYS A 62 -13.98 -0.31 1.26
N LYS A 63 -13.83 -1.15 0.23
CA LYS A 63 -13.13 -0.81 -1.02
C LYS A 63 -13.58 0.51 -1.65
N ALA A 64 -14.89 0.71 -1.78
CA ALA A 64 -15.45 1.91 -2.40
C ALA A 64 -15.18 3.18 -1.57
N GLU A 65 -15.28 3.07 -0.25
CA GLU A 65 -15.01 4.17 0.68
C GLU A 65 -13.54 4.57 0.67
N ILE A 66 -12.63 3.58 0.77
CA ILE A 66 -11.18 3.80 0.72
C ILE A 66 -10.79 4.47 -0.60
N LEU A 67 -11.29 3.97 -1.73
CA LEU A 67 -11.03 4.55 -3.04
C LEU A 67 -11.49 6.01 -3.12
N LYS A 68 -12.73 6.27 -2.71
CA LYS A 68 -13.31 7.62 -2.72
C LYS A 68 -12.48 8.58 -1.87
N ASN A 69 -12.24 8.23 -0.61
CA ASN A 69 -11.53 9.10 0.32
C ASN A 69 -10.07 9.31 -0.08
N PHE A 70 -9.44 8.30 -0.70
CA PHE A 70 -8.10 8.44 -1.26
C PHE A 70 -8.10 9.46 -2.40
N ILE A 71 -9.00 9.33 -3.37
CA ILE A 71 -9.14 10.29 -4.48
C ILE A 71 -9.46 11.70 -3.98
N ASP A 72 -10.32 11.84 -2.97
CA ASP A 72 -10.66 13.14 -2.40
C ASP A 72 -9.41 13.85 -1.80
N GLU A 73 -8.46 13.10 -1.25
CA GLU A 73 -7.22 13.62 -0.65
C GLU A 73 -6.08 13.80 -1.66
N THR A 74 -6.06 13.03 -2.75
CA THR A 74 -4.92 12.98 -3.70
C THR A 74 -5.24 13.51 -5.09
N GLY A 75 -6.52 13.65 -5.43
CA GLY A 75 -7.01 14.07 -6.74
C GLY A 75 -7.00 12.99 -7.83
N ASP A 76 -6.33 11.86 -7.62
CA ASP A 76 -6.25 10.74 -8.57
C ASP A 76 -5.94 9.41 -7.84
N PHE A 77 -6.12 8.28 -8.51
CA PHE A 77 -5.86 6.94 -7.96
C PHE A 77 -4.72 6.19 -8.67
N THR A 78 -4.24 6.69 -9.80
CA THR A 78 -3.21 6.04 -10.62
C THR A 78 -1.81 6.45 -10.18
N CYS A 79 -0.85 5.52 -10.22
CA CYS A 79 0.52 5.82 -9.81
C CYS A 79 1.18 6.88 -10.71
N SER A 80 0.86 6.90 -12.01
CA SER A 80 1.42 7.86 -12.97
C SER A 80 1.00 9.30 -12.70
N HIS A 81 -0.26 9.55 -12.34
CA HIS A 81 -0.73 10.91 -12.05
C HIS A 81 -0.30 11.39 -10.66
N LEU A 82 -0.16 10.48 -9.70
CA LEU A 82 0.29 10.81 -8.35
C LEU A 82 1.82 11.05 -8.29
N ARG A 83 2.58 10.42 -9.18
CA ARG A 83 4.05 10.55 -9.22
C ARG A 83 4.45 11.97 -9.64
N GLY A 84 5.26 12.62 -8.82
CA GLY A 84 5.66 14.01 -9.03
C GLY A 84 4.61 15.04 -8.58
N GLY A 85 3.51 14.58 -7.97
CA GLY A 85 2.51 15.43 -7.34
C GLY A 85 2.90 15.87 -5.92
N ALA A 86 1.89 16.26 -5.14
CA ALA A 86 2.07 16.85 -3.81
C ALA A 86 2.52 15.86 -2.72
N LYS A 87 2.28 14.55 -2.89
CA LYS A 87 2.63 13.51 -1.90
C LYS A 87 3.67 12.55 -2.48
N SER A 88 4.67 12.22 -1.67
CA SER A 88 5.62 11.14 -1.95
C SER A 88 4.96 9.75 -1.83
N CYS A 89 5.61 8.73 -2.38
CA CYS A 89 5.12 7.35 -2.26
C CYS A 89 4.96 6.91 -0.79
N SER A 90 5.84 7.34 0.12
CA SER A 90 5.72 7.07 1.55
C SER A 90 4.49 7.73 2.17
N GLU A 91 4.21 8.98 1.83
CA GLU A 91 3.01 9.68 2.32
C GLU A 91 1.72 9.07 1.78
N LEU A 92 1.74 8.53 0.56
CA LEU A 92 0.62 7.78 -0.02
C LEU A 92 0.40 6.44 0.69
N VAL A 93 1.47 5.78 1.16
CA VAL A 93 1.39 4.58 2.01
C VAL A 93 0.73 4.91 3.34
N ASP A 94 1.20 5.96 4.04
CA ASP A 94 0.64 6.39 5.32
C ASP A 94 -0.84 6.75 5.19
N LEU A 95 -1.20 7.47 4.13
CA LEU A 95 -2.60 7.80 3.82
C LEU A 95 -3.45 6.55 3.61
N ALA A 96 -2.98 5.60 2.78
CA ALA A 96 -3.71 4.37 2.51
C ALA A 96 -3.93 3.52 3.78
N VAL A 97 -2.91 3.41 4.64
CA VAL A 97 -3.03 2.74 5.94
C VAL A 97 -4.01 3.45 6.86
N LYS A 98 -4.00 4.79 6.89
CA LYS A 98 -4.94 5.59 7.69
C LYS A 98 -6.39 5.35 7.24
N LEU A 99 -6.66 5.34 5.94
CA LEU A 99 -8.00 5.14 5.39
C LEU A 99 -8.52 3.71 5.55
N ALA A 100 -7.63 2.74 5.73
CA ALA A 100 -7.96 1.33 5.89
C ALA A 100 -8.32 0.92 7.32
N LYS A 101 -8.12 1.78 8.32
CA LYS A 101 -8.48 1.52 9.73
C LYS A 101 -9.89 2.04 10.00
#